data_AF-A0A4R2J448-F1
#
_entry.id   AF-A0A4R2J448-F1
#
_cell.length_a   1.000
_cell.length_b   1.000
_cell.length_c   1.000
_cell.angle_alpha   90.00
_cell.angle_beta   90.00
_cell.angle_gamma   90.00
#
_symmetry.space_group_name_H-M   'P 1'
#
loop_
_entity.id
_entity.type
_entity.pdbx_description
1 polymer ?
#
loop_
_entity_poly.entity_id
_entity_poly.type
_entity_poly.pdbx_seq_one_letter_code
_entity_poly.pdbx_strand_id
1 'polypeptide(L)'
;MRFTWLPVAMLLAIGFATIIGQQFPDLGGWRYAAAFAFVIAFTVSILLHELAHALMALRFGIGVTEINLGFFAAGTHIEGERKSPLEEFAVSVVGPIASLIVGGLAYLGSRAFDEGVGYVALWELGIANLIVGVTNLLPGLPLDGGWVLRAIVWKLTGNMHTGTIVAAWAGRLLAIAVLAAPVVLEEVFDRQPTMIDFIIALAVGFFLWMGSTSSLMQARLRRKLPALQVRTLSRRAIAVHSGTPISEAVRLAGESQAGAVVVIDGEGKPHALVSESAVAAVAPNQRPWTSVSEVSTRIGAGHIIGVNDTGEEILATLREHPASEYLVLDAGGSVYGVLATADIERAFRSR
;
A
#
# COMPACT_ATOMS: atom_id res chain seq x y z
N MET A 1 0.34 7.35 -18.19
CA MET A 1 0.06 8.50 -17.30
C MET A 1 -1.43 8.77 -17.29
N ARG A 2 -2.10 8.62 -16.14
CA ARG A 2 -3.51 9.02 -16.00
C ARG A 2 -3.55 10.54 -15.77
N PHE A 3 -4.21 11.29 -16.64
CA PHE A 3 -4.31 12.76 -16.56
C PHE A 3 -5.30 13.25 -15.48
N THR A 4 -5.40 12.53 -14.36
CA THR A 4 -6.38 12.79 -13.30
C THR A 4 -6.14 14.11 -12.56
N TRP A 5 -4.96 14.72 -12.68
CA TRP A 5 -4.63 15.99 -12.03
C TRP A 5 -5.03 17.24 -12.84
N LEU A 6 -5.31 17.11 -14.15
CA LEU A 6 -5.64 18.26 -15.01
C LEU A 6 -6.83 19.10 -14.49
N PRO A 7 -7.92 18.50 -13.98
CA PRO A 7 -9.03 19.29 -13.43
C PRO A 7 -8.64 20.13 -12.20
N VAL A 8 -7.75 19.62 -11.34
CA VAL A 8 -7.22 20.37 -10.19
C VAL A 8 -6.36 21.54 -10.67
N ALA A 9 -5.48 21.28 -11.64
CA ALA A 9 -4.64 22.32 -12.24
C ALA A 9 -5.46 23.44 -12.89
N MET A 10 -6.56 23.10 -13.58
CA MET A 10 -7.49 24.08 -14.12
C MET A 10 -8.17 24.90 -13.02
N LEU A 11 -8.62 24.27 -11.93
CA LEU A 11 -9.25 24.96 -10.81
C LEU A 11 -8.27 25.93 -10.12
N LEU A 12 -7.03 25.50 -9.90
CA LEU A 12 -5.96 26.36 -9.37
C LEU A 12 -5.64 27.52 -10.32
N ALA A 13 -5.56 27.25 -11.64
CA ALA A 13 -5.31 28.29 -12.63
C ALA A 13 -6.43 29.34 -12.66
N ILE A 14 -7.69 28.92 -12.61
CA ILE A 14 -8.85 29.83 -12.57
C ILE A 14 -8.86 30.64 -11.27
N GLY A 15 -8.63 29.98 -10.12
CA GLY A 15 -8.55 30.64 -8.82
C GLY A 15 -7.47 31.71 -8.79
N PHE A 16 -6.25 31.35 -9.20
CA PHE A 16 -5.12 32.28 -9.21
C PHE A 16 -5.28 33.40 -10.26
N ALA A 17 -5.82 33.10 -11.45
CA ALA A 17 -6.14 34.12 -12.45
C ALA A 17 -7.18 35.13 -11.93
N THR A 18 -8.10 34.69 -11.07
CA THR A 18 -9.07 35.57 -10.40
C THR A 18 -8.38 36.49 -9.40
N ILE A 19 -7.46 35.97 -8.58
CA ILE A 19 -6.66 36.76 -7.63
C ILE A 19 -5.84 37.82 -8.37
N ILE A 20 -5.09 37.42 -9.40
CA ILE A 20 -4.29 38.34 -10.22
C ILE A 20 -5.18 39.37 -10.92
N GLY A 21 -6.33 38.97 -11.44
CA GLY A 21 -7.26 39.88 -12.11
C GLY A 21 -7.89 40.93 -11.18
N GLN A 22 -8.06 40.61 -9.89
CA GLN A 22 -8.56 41.54 -8.88
C GLN A 22 -7.48 42.53 -8.43
N GLN A 23 -6.22 42.07 -8.28
CA GLN A 23 -5.12 42.91 -7.83
C GLN A 23 -4.47 43.73 -8.96
N PHE A 24 -4.47 43.21 -10.18
CA PHE A 24 -3.85 43.83 -11.35
C PHE A 24 -4.81 43.81 -12.56
N PRO A 25 -5.85 44.66 -12.56
CA PRO A 25 -6.84 44.70 -13.65
C PRO A 25 -6.22 45.00 -15.02
N ASP A 26 -5.15 45.79 -15.04
CA ASP A 26 -4.48 46.26 -16.27
C ASP A 26 -3.71 45.17 -17.02
N LEU A 27 -3.48 43.99 -16.42
CA LEU A 27 -2.83 42.86 -17.08
C LEU A 27 -3.66 42.24 -18.22
N GLY A 28 -4.98 42.45 -18.21
CA GLY A 28 -5.88 41.88 -19.20
C GLY A 28 -5.71 40.35 -19.33
N GLY A 29 -5.41 39.87 -20.53
CA GLY A 29 -5.21 38.43 -20.82
C GLY A 29 -3.94 37.83 -20.21
N TRP A 30 -2.93 38.63 -19.86
CA TRP A 30 -1.67 38.14 -19.29
C TRP A 30 -1.84 37.49 -17.91
N ARG A 31 -2.95 37.75 -17.22
CA ARG A 31 -3.30 37.06 -15.97
C ARG A 31 -3.36 35.53 -16.12
N TYR A 32 -3.76 35.03 -17.29
CA TYR A 32 -3.84 33.59 -17.55
C TYR A 32 -2.45 32.97 -17.73
N ALA A 33 -1.51 33.71 -18.33
CA ALA A 33 -0.12 33.28 -18.43
C ALA A 33 0.55 33.25 -17.05
N ALA A 34 0.31 34.27 -16.22
CA ALA A 34 0.77 34.31 -14.84
C ALA A 34 0.20 33.13 -14.01
N ALA A 35 -1.09 32.84 -14.16
CA ALA A 35 -1.71 31.71 -13.48
C ALA A 35 -1.18 30.36 -13.95
N PHE A 36 -0.92 30.20 -15.24
CA PHE A 36 -0.29 28.99 -15.77
C PHE A 36 1.11 28.79 -15.21
N ALA A 37 1.94 29.85 -15.16
CA ALA A 37 3.26 29.80 -14.56
C ALA A 37 3.21 29.44 -13.07
N PHE A 38 2.27 30.01 -12.32
CA PHE A 38 2.03 29.66 -10.92
C PHE A 38 1.65 28.19 -10.74
N VAL A 39 0.71 27.67 -11.53
CA VAL A 39 0.30 26.26 -11.45
C VAL A 39 1.46 25.33 -11.76
N ILE A 40 2.32 25.66 -12.73
CA ILE A 40 3.56 24.89 -12.98
C ILE A 40 4.46 24.93 -11.75
N ALA A 41 4.75 26.11 -11.21
CA ALA A 41 5.63 26.26 -10.05
C ALA A 41 5.11 25.47 -8.83
N PHE A 42 3.80 25.55 -8.56
CA PHE A 42 3.14 24.79 -7.50
C PHE A 42 3.16 23.27 -7.76
N THR A 43 2.97 22.85 -9.01
CA THR A 43 3.07 21.43 -9.37
C THR A 43 4.49 20.91 -9.17
N VAL A 44 5.50 21.71 -9.54
CA VAL A 44 6.91 21.39 -9.29
C VAL A 44 7.19 21.29 -7.79
N SER A 45 6.62 22.17 -6.96
CA SER A 45 6.83 22.09 -5.50
C SER A 45 6.20 20.83 -4.88
N ILE A 46 5.01 20.42 -5.34
CA ILE A 46 4.41 19.13 -4.94
C ILE A 46 5.29 17.96 -5.41
N LEU A 47 5.82 18.01 -6.63
CA LEU A 47 6.74 16.98 -7.12
C LEU A 47 8.02 16.91 -6.29
N LEU A 48 8.57 18.04 -5.85
CA LEU A 48 9.74 18.07 -4.96
C LEU A 48 9.43 17.44 -3.60
N HIS A 49 8.23 17.65 -3.06
CA HIS A 49 7.75 17.00 -1.85
C HIS A 49 7.74 15.47 -2.01
N GLU A 50 7.10 14.96 -3.06
CA GLU A 50 7.03 13.52 -3.34
C GLU A 50 8.42 12.93 -3.66
N LEU A 51 9.24 13.67 -4.41
CA LEU A 51 10.60 13.26 -4.72
C LEU A 51 11.44 13.13 -3.45
N ALA A 52 11.24 13.98 -2.44
CA ALA A 52 11.93 13.86 -1.17
C ALA A 52 11.61 12.52 -0.48
N HIS A 53 10.34 12.10 -0.47
CA HIS A 53 9.94 10.79 0.03
C HIS A 53 10.61 9.66 -0.76
N ALA A 54 10.55 9.72 -2.09
CA ALA A 54 11.14 8.73 -2.97
C ALA A 54 12.66 8.59 -2.76
N LEU A 55 13.39 9.70 -2.72
CA LEU A 55 14.84 9.71 -2.50
C LEU A 55 15.22 9.14 -1.13
N MET A 56 14.45 9.46 -0.08
CA MET A 56 14.68 8.90 1.25
C MET A 56 14.39 7.40 1.29
N ALA A 57 13.32 6.93 0.64
CA ALA A 57 13.01 5.51 0.53
C ALA A 57 14.14 4.74 -0.19
N LEU A 58 14.60 5.26 -1.33
CA LEU A 58 15.73 4.69 -2.08
C LEU A 58 17.02 4.67 -1.24
N ARG A 59 17.26 5.68 -0.42
CA ARG A 59 18.42 5.74 0.49
C ARG A 59 18.43 4.62 1.53
N PHE A 60 17.26 4.14 1.92
CA PHE A 60 17.09 2.97 2.79
C PHE A 60 17.01 1.64 2.03
N GLY A 61 17.17 1.65 0.70
CA GLY A 61 17.09 0.44 -0.14
C GLY A 61 15.66 -0.06 -0.34
N ILE A 62 14.66 0.81 -0.18
CA ILE A 62 13.25 0.49 -0.38
C ILE A 62 12.89 0.85 -1.83
N GLY A 63 12.25 -0.08 -2.55
CA GLY A 63 11.84 0.10 -3.94
C GLY A 63 10.79 1.21 -4.09
N VAL A 64 10.86 1.97 -5.18
CA VAL A 64 9.87 3.00 -5.53
C VAL A 64 9.44 2.76 -6.97
N THR A 65 8.15 2.51 -7.20
CA THR A 65 7.66 2.11 -8.52
C THR A 65 7.19 3.32 -9.34
N GLU A 66 6.43 4.23 -8.72
CA GLU A 66 5.92 5.42 -9.41
C GLU A 66 5.61 6.59 -8.45
N ILE A 67 5.63 7.81 -8.99
CA ILE A 67 5.09 9.01 -8.33
C ILE A 67 3.82 9.41 -9.08
N ASN A 68 2.69 9.48 -8.37
CA ASN A 68 1.39 9.76 -8.96
C ASN A 68 0.88 11.12 -8.51
N LEU A 69 0.49 11.95 -9.49
CA LEU A 69 -0.25 13.19 -9.27
C LEU A 69 -1.73 12.91 -9.55
N GLY A 70 -2.50 12.69 -8.47
CA GLY A 70 -3.93 12.42 -8.52
C GLY A 70 -4.79 13.67 -8.37
N PHE A 71 -6.10 13.51 -8.56
CA PHE A 71 -7.09 14.58 -8.33
C PHE A 71 -7.25 14.91 -6.83
N PHE A 72 -7.23 13.90 -5.97
CA PHE A 72 -7.44 14.06 -4.53
C PHE A 72 -6.15 14.15 -3.72
N ALA A 73 -5.08 13.51 -4.19
CA ALA A 73 -3.78 13.51 -3.52
C ALA A 73 -2.66 13.23 -4.52
N ALA A 74 -1.51 13.86 -4.30
CA ALA A 74 -0.23 13.36 -4.80
C ALA A 74 0.27 12.25 -3.86
N GLY A 75 1.02 11.30 -4.38
CA GLY A 75 1.61 10.26 -3.55
C GLY A 75 2.66 9.43 -4.27
N THR A 76 3.65 9.02 -3.50
CA THR A 76 4.72 8.13 -3.93
C THR A 76 4.36 6.67 -3.63
N HIS A 77 4.39 5.81 -4.65
CA HIS A 77 4.20 4.38 -4.48
C HIS A 77 5.52 3.71 -4.09
N ILE A 78 5.58 3.29 -2.83
CA ILE A 78 6.76 2.64 -2.22
C ILE A 78 6.48 1.15 -2.07
N GLU A 79 7.41 0.32 -2.51
CA GLU A 79 7.32 -1.14 -2.47
C GLU A 79 7.71 -1.69 -1.09
N GLY A 80 6.98 -2.71 -0.64
CA GLY A 80 7.25 -3.39 0.62
C GLY A 80 6.94 -2.54 1.86
N GLU A 81 7.15 -3.12 3.04
CA GLU A 81 7.01 -2.43 4.31
C GLU A 81 8.35 -1.93 4.83
N ARG A 82 8.30 -0.81 5.55
CA ARG A 82 9.45 -0.23 6.23
C ARG A 82 9.83 -1.14 7.40
N LYS A 83 11.11 -1.49 7.52
CA LYS A 83 11.59 -2.53 8.45
C LYS A 83 11.90 -1.99 9.84
N SER A 84 12.05 -0.67 9.97
CA SER A 84 12.31 -0.02 11.24
C SER A 84 11.47 1.25 11.46
N PRO A 85 11.19 1.62 12.73
CA PRO A 85 10.54 2.90 13.04
C PRO A 85 11.33 4.12 12.53
N LEU A 86 12.66 4.01 12.46
CA LEU A 86 13.51 5.09 11.99
C LEU A 86 13.36 5.32 10.48
N GLU A 87 13.36 4.24 9.69
CA GLU A 87 13.07 4.31 8.24
C GLU A 87 11.72 4.97 8.00
N GLU A 88 10.71 4.58 8.77
CA GLU A 88 9.38 5.17 8.66
C GLU A 88 9.34 6.66 9.00
N PHE A 89 9.91 7.04 10.14
CA PHE A 89 9.96 8.42 10.54
C PHE A 89 10.69 9.29 9.50
N ALA A 90 11.86 8.85 9.06
CA ALA A 90 12.70 9.59 8.12
C ALA A 90 12.04 9.74 6.75
N VAL A 91 11.46 8.66 6.22
CA VAL A 91 10.75 8.71 4.93
C VAL A 91 9.52 9.60 5.05
N SER A 92 8.75 9.55 6.14
CA SER A 92 7.51 10.33 6.22
C SER A 92 7.73 11.82 6.55
N VAL A 93 8.76 12.20 7.29
CA VAL A 93 8.95 13.61 7.67
C VAL A 93 9.62 14.45 6.56
N VAL A 94 10.35 13.82 5.63
CA VAL A 94 11.20 14.55 4.66
C VAL A 94 10.39 15.35 3.63
N GLY A 95 9.23 14.85 3.18
CA GLY A 95 8.36 15.56 2.24
C GLY A 95 7.84 16.86 2.84
N PRO A 96 7.19 16.84 4.02
CA PRO A 96 6.77 18.05 4.69
C PRO A 96 7.91 19.05 4.93
N ILE A 97 9.10 18.58 5.32
CA ILE A 97 10.28 19.44 5.45
C ILE A 97 10.64 20.07 4.10
N ALA A 98 10.62 19.33 3.00
CA ALA A 98 10.87 19.86 1.67
C ALA A 98 9.85 20.94 1.29
N SER A 99 8.56 20.73 1.57
CA SER A 99 7.52 21.76 1.37
C SER A 99 7.78 23.00 2.23
N LEU A 100 8.12 22.85 3.51
CA LEU A 100 8.43 23.99 4.38
C LEU A 100 9.66 24.78 3.89
N ILE A 101 10.69 24.08 3.40
CA ILE A 101 11.88 24.71 2.80
C ILE A 101 11.49 25.49 1.53
N VAL A 102 10.74 24.87 0.62
CA VAL A 102 10.27 25.56 -0.60
C VAL A 102 9.39 26.76 -0.24
N GLY A 103 8.51 26.61 0.74
CA GLY A 103 7.66 27.70 1.23
C GLY A 103 8.47 28.87 1.80
N GLY A 104 9.47 28.57 2.63
CA GLY A 104 10.39 29.56 3.19
C GLY A 104 11.24 30.25 2.13
N LEU A 105 11.77 29.51 1.15
CA LEU A 105 12.52 30.08 0.03
C LEU A 105 11.66 30.95 -0.88
N ALA A 106 10.41 30.55 -1.16
CA ALA A 106 9.48 31.35 -1.93
C ALA A 106 9.09 32.63 -1.18
N TYR A 107 8.86 32.56 0.13
CA TYR A 107 8.67 33.75 0.97
C TYR A 107 9.88 34.69 0.96
N LEU A 108 11.10 34.17 1.12
CA LEU A 108 12.31 35.00 1.04
C LEU A 108 12.50 35.58 -0.36
N GLY A 109 12.21 34.81 -1.40
CA GLY A 109 12.26 35.27 -2.79
C GLY A 109 11.24 36.37 -3.09
N SER A 110 10.04 36.31 -2.48
CA SER A 110 9.04 37.36 -2.65
C SER A 110 9.54 38.70 -2.11
N ARG A 111 10.45 38.71 -1.13
CA ARG A 111 11.05 39.93 -0.58
C ARG A 111 11.96 40.69 -1.54
N ALA A 112 12.37 40.08 -2.65
CA ALA A 112 13.10 40.75 -3.72
C ALA A 112 12.19 41.63 -4.60
N PHE A 113 10.88 41.55 -4.41
CA PHE A 113 9.87 42.32 -5.14
C PHE A 113 9.11 43.21 -4.16
N ASP A 114 8.94 44.49 -4.49
CA ASP A 114 8.16 45.43 -3.69
C ASP A 114 6.66 45.27 -3.96
N GLU A 115 6.28 45.11 -5.23
CA GLU A 115 4.91 44.90 -5.69
C GLU A 115 4.89 44.15 -7.04
N GLY A 116 3.70 43.79 -7.51
CA GLY A 116 3.50 43.16 -8.82
C GLY A 116 3.30 41.64 -8.81
N VAL A 117 3.14 41.07 -10.00
CA VAL A 117 2.79 39.65 -10.19
C VAL A 117 3.83 38.71 -9.60
N GLY A 118 5.12 39.06 -9.70
CA GLY A 118 6.22 38.25 -9.15
C GLY A 118 6.15 38.13 -7.63
N TYR A 119 5.86 39.25 -6.95
CA TYR A 119 5.62 39.27 -5.50
C TYR A 119 4.47 38.33 -5.13
N VAL A 120 3.30 38.51 -5.76
CA VAL A 120 2.09 37.73 -5.46
C VAL A 120 2.30 36.24 -5.75
N ALA A 121 2.91 35.89 -6.87
CA ALA A 121 3.16 34.49 -7.23
C ALA A 121 4.06 33.78 -6.21
N LEU A 122 5.16 34.41 -5.79
CA LEU A 122 6.07 33.83 -4.79
C LEU A 122 5.48 33.82 -3.39
N TRP A 123 4.72 34.85 -3.04
CA TRP A 123 4.00 34.92 -1.77
C TRP A 123 2.98 33.79 -1.63
N GLU A 124 2.10 33.64 -2.63
CA GLU A 124 1.09 32.59 -2.67
C GLU A 124 1.72 31.20 -2.74
N LEU A 125 2.82 31.02 -3.49
CA LEU A 125 3.56 29.76 -3.54
C LEU A 125 4.16 29.43 -2.17
N GLY A 126 4.66 30.44 -1.46
CA GLY A 126 5.16 30.36 -0.09
C GLY A 126 4.10 29.87 0.87
N ILE A 127 2.96 30.57 0.92
CA ILE A 127 1.82 30.21 1.78
C ILE A 127 1.31 28.81 1.43
N ALA A 128 1.12 28.50 0.15
CA ALA A 128 0.61 27.20 -0.27
C ALA A 128 1.53 26.05 0.19
N ASN A 129 2.85 26.20 0.04
CA ASN A 129 3.81 25.19 0.49
C ASN A 129 3.90 25.09 2.03
N LEU A 130 3.75 26.21 2.75
CA LEU A 130 3.65 26.18 4.20
C LEU A 130 2.39 25.44 4.66
N ILE A 131 1.24 25.70 4.03
CA ILE A 131 -0.01 24.97 4.29
C ILE A 131 0.17 23.49 4.00
N VAL A 132 0.73 23.12 2.85
CA VAL A 132 0.99 21.71 2.49
C VAL A 132 1.92 21.04 3.50
N GLY A 133 3.03 21.68 3.89
CA GLY A 133 3.97 21.13 4.86
C GLY A 133 3.36 20.96 6.26
N VAL A 134 2.65 21.98 6.76
CA VAL A 134 2.03 21.94 8.09
C VAL A 134 0.86 20.95 8.13
N THR A 135 -0.01 20.97 7.12
CA THR A 135 -1.16 20.05 7.09
C THR A 135 -0.71 18.61 6.94
N ASN A 136 0.30 18.32 6.12
CA ASN A 136 0.86 16.97 6.04
C ASN A 136 1.54 16.53 7.33
N LEU A 137 2.03 17.42 8.19
CA LEU A 137 2.57 17.04 9.52
C LEU A 137 1.50 16.76 10.58
N LEU A 138 0.22 16.97 10.29
CA LEU A 138 -0.84 16.71 11.26
C LEU A 138 -0.89 15.22 11.64
N PRO A 139 -1.09 14.91 12.94
CA PRO A 139 -1.04 13.54 13.43
C PRO A 139 -2.32 12.79 13.05
N GLY A 140 -2.33 12.15 11.87
CA GLY A 140 -3.45 11.32 11.45
C GLY A 140 -3.32 10.76 10.05
N LEU A 141 -3.60 9.47 9.86
CA LEU A 141 -3.61 8.86 8.52
C LEU A 141 -4.78 9.41 7.68
N PRO A 142 -4.62 9.59 6.36
CA PRO A 142 -3.50 9.16 5.51
C PRO A 142 -2.33 10.16 5.39
N LEU A 143 -2.31 11.26 6.16
CA LEU A 143 -1.27 12.30 6.08
C LEU A 143 0.09 11.78 6.56
N ASP A 144 1.17 12.43 6.11
CA ASP A 144 2.55 12.06 6.48
C ASP A 144 2.79 12.04 8.00
N GLY A 145 2.20 13.00 8.71
CA GLY A 145 2.24 13.13 10.16
C GLY A 145 1.55 11.97 10.86
N GLY A 146 0.58 11.32 10.21
CA GLY A 146 0.02 10.05 10.65
C GLY A 146 1.06 8.93 10.63
N TRP A 147 1.88 8.85 9.58
CA TRP A 147 2.98 7.88 9.48
C TRP A 147 4.12 8.21 10.46
N VAL A 148 4.41 9.49 10.67
CA VAL A 148 5.33 9.94 11.73
C VAL A 148 4.83 9.50 13.10
N LEU A 149 3.55 9.72 13.41
CA LEU A 149 2.93 9.25 14.65
C LEU A 149 3.01 7.73 14.78
N ARG A 150 2.73 6.99 13.70
CA ARG A 150 2.85 5.53 13.65
C ARG A 150 4.27 5.09 14.01
N ALA A 151 5.30 5.70 13.43
CA ALA A 151 6.70 5.41 13.74
C ALA A 151 7.03 5.66 15.22
N ILE A 152 6.57 6.77 15.79
CA ILE A 152 6.81 7.12 17.20
C ILE A 152 6.17 6.07 18.11
N VAL A 153 4.89 5.75 17.89
CA VAL A 153 4.17 4.76 18.70
C VAL A 153 4.77 3.37 18.51
N TRP A 154 5.19 3.01 17.30
CA TRP A 154 5.89 1.75 17.04
C TRP A 154 7.20 1.68 17.83
N LYS A 155 8.04 2.72 17.81
CA LYS A 155 9.27 2.77 18.60
C LYS A 155 9.03 2.63 20.10
N LEU A 156 7.98 3.27 20.62
CA LEU A 156 7.65 3.24 22.04
C LEU A 156 7.06 1.90 22.50
N THR A 157 6.24 1.26 21.66
CA THR A 157 5.52 0.03 22.02
C THR A 157 6.22 -1.24 21.56
N GLY A 158 7.20 -1.13 20.66
CA GLY A 158 7.79 -2.27 19.95
C GLY A 158 6.85 -2.94 18.94
N ASN A 159 5.62 -2.43 18.75
CA ASN A 159 4.60 -3.06 17.92
C ASN A 159 4.08 -2.09 16.84
N MET A 160 4.42 -2.40 15.58
CA MET A 160 4.02 -1.62 14.40
C MET A 160 2.50 -1.51 14.26
N HIS A 161 1.77 -2.58 14.61
CA HIS A 161 0.31 -2.62 14.49
C HIS A 161 -0.38 -1.64 15.43
N THR A 162 0.10 -1.56 16.67
CA THR A 162 -0.38 -0.57 17.65
C THR A 162 -0.17 0.84 17.11
N GLY A 163 0.98 1.10 16.49
CA GLY A 163 1.24 2.36 15.79
C GLY A 163 0.21 2.68 14.71
N THR A 164 -0.11 1.72 13.83
CA THR A 164 -1.10 1.93 12.76
C THR A 164 -2.49 2.24 13.33
N ILE A 165 -2.90 1.53 14.39
CA ILE A 165 -4.21 1.74 15.03
C ILE A 165 -4.30 3.15 15.62
N VAL A 166 -3.28 3.56 16.39
CA VAL A 166 -3.26 4.89 17.02
C VAL A 166 -3.27 5.99 15.96
N ALA A 167 -2.42 5.88 14.93
CA ALA A 167 -2.35 6.86 13.86
C ALA A 167 -3.65 6.97 13.04
N ALA A 168 -4.35 5.86 12.79
CA ALA A 168 -5.62 5.87 12.09
C ALA A 168 -6.76 6.45 12.94
N TRP A 169 -6.77 6.19 14.27
CA TRP A 169 -7.74 6.84 15.15
C TRP A 169 -7.50 8.34 15.28
N ALA A 170 -6.24 8.76 15.33
CA ALA A 170 -5.88 10.18 15.29
C ALA A 170 -6.37 10.84 14.00
N GLY A 171 -6.26 10.16 12.84
CA GLY A 171 -6.83 10.62 11.57
C GLY A 171 -8.35 10.75 11.56
N ARG A 172 -9.07 9.82 12.21
CA ARG A 172 -10.53 9.94 12.39
C ARG A 172 -10.92 11.10 13.30
N LEU A 173 -10.17 11.32 14.38
CA LEU A 173 -10.39 12.46 15.26
C LEU A 173 -10.14 13.77 14.51
N LEU A 174 -9.08 13.83 13.70
CA LEU A 174 -8.80 14.97 12.84
C LEU A 174 -9.90 15.20 11.80
N ALA A 175 -10.44 14.14 11.19
CA ALA A 175 -11.58 14.25 10.29
C ALA A 175 -12.80 14.89 10.96
N ILE A 176 -13.12 14.49 12.19
CA ILE A 176 -14.21 15.09 12.97
C ILE A 176 -13.91 16.56 13.29
N ALA A 177 -12.67 16.88 13.69
CA ALA A 177 -12.26 18.25 13.98
C ALA A 177 -12.39 19.16 12.74
N VAL A 178 -12.00 18.68 11.56
CA VAL A 178 -12.16 19.41 10.29
C VAL A 178 -13.64 19.65 9.96
N LEU A 179 -14.51 18.64 10.16
CA LEU A 179 -15.95 18.79 9.94
C LEU A 179 -16.60 19.80 10.91
N ALA A 180 -16.10 19.88 12.14
CA ALA A 180 -16.58 20.84 13.14
C ALA A 180 -15.98 22.25 12.95
N ALA A 181 -14.88 22.39 12.20
CA ALA A 181 -14.13 23.63 12.10
C ALA A 181 -14.97 24.84 11.65
N PRO A 182 -15.85 24.77 10.62
CA PRO A 182 -16.65 25.93 10.21
C PRO A 182 -17.54 26.48 11.35
N VAL A 183 -18.12 25.60 12.17
CA VAL A 183 -18.99 25.97 13.30
C VAL A 183 -18.17 26.54 14.46
N VAL A 184 -17.04 25.89 14.80
CA VAL A 184 -16.17 26.35 15.89
C VAL A 184 -15.52 27.70 15.56
N LEU A 185 -15.13 27.92 14.31
CA LEU A 185 -14.54 29.17 13.87
C LEU A 185 -15.54 30.33 13.91
N GLU A 186 -16.83 30.06 13.68
CA GLU A 186 -17.90 31.05 13.86
C GLU A 186 -17.97 31.51 15.31
N GLU A 187 -18.06 30.57 16.27
CA GLU A 187 -18.18 30.89 17.69
C GLU A 187 -16.94 31.58 18.27
N VAL A 188 -15.74 31.25 17.79
CA VAL A 188 -14.48 31.73 18.36
C VAL A 188 -14.00 33.03 17.70
N PHE A 189 -14.19 33.20 16.40
CA PHE A 189 -13.61 34.30 15.62
C PHE A 189 -14.65 35.23 14.99
N ASP A 190 -15.95 35.02 15.27
CA ASP A 190 -17.07 35.80 14.71
C ASP A 190 -17.05 35.84 13.17
N ARG A 191 -16.47 34.80 12.55
CA ARG A 191 -16.37 34.65 11.11
C ARG A 191 -17.53 33.79 10.63
N GLN A 192 -18.48 34.39 9.94
CA GLN A 192 -19.58 33.64 9.33
C GLN A 192 -19.05 32.65 8.28
N PRO A 193 -19.26 31.34 8.46
CA PRO A 193 -18.80 30.34 7.53
C PRO A 193 -19.62 30.42 6.22
N THR A 194 -18.92 30.34 5.10
CA THR A 194 -19.55 30.30 3.78
C THR A 194 -19.97 28.87 3.44
N MET A 195 -20.88 28.71 2.48
CA MET A 195 -21.23 27.38 1.95
C MET A 195 -20.00 26.62 1.41
N ILE A 196 -19.00 27.36 0.90
CA ILE A 196 -17.74 26.81 0.41
C ILE A 196 -16.93 26.19 1.56
N ASP A 197 -16.89 26.83 2.74
CA ASP A 197 -16.17 26.32 3.91
C ASP A 197 -16.72 24.96 4.36
N PHE A 198 -18.05 24.81 4.39
CA PHE A 198 -18.70 23.52 4.68
C PHE A 198 -18.42 22.45 3.62
N ILE A 199 -18.42 22.81 2.33
CA ILE A 199 -18.11 21.86 1.25
C ILE A 199 -16.66 21.39 1.34
N ILE A 200 -15.71 22.30 1.59
CA ILE A 200 -14.29 21.96 1.77
C ILE A 200 -14.11 21.08 3.01
N ALA A 201 -14.69 21.46 4.14
CA ALA A 201 -14.64 20.68 5.37
C ALA A 201 -15.21 19.26 5.17
N LEU A 202 -16.33 19.14 4.45
CA LEU A 202 -16.93 17.85 4.11
C LEU A 202 -16.02 17.00 3.21
N ALA A 203 -15.46 17.60 2.16
CA ALA A 203 -14.57 16.91 1.24
C ALA A 203 -13.29 16.42 1.92
N VAL A 204 -12.63 17.28 2.70
CA VAL A 204 -11.40 16.96 3.44
C VAL A 204 -11.69 15.96 4.55
N GLY A 205 -12.74 16.18 5.36
CA GLY A 205 -13.13 15.28 6.43
C GLY A 205 -13.47 13.88 5.90
N PHE A 206 -14.20 13.79 4.79
CA PHE A 206 -14.51 12.53 4.13
C PHE A 206 -13.24 11.82 3.62
N PHE A 207 -12.32 12.55 2.98
CA PHE A 207 -11.04 12.00 2.53
C PHE A 207 -10.21 11.43 3.69
N LEU A 208 -10.06 12.19 4.77
CA LEU A 208 -9.34 11.75 5.99
C LEU A 208 -9.99 10.50 6.59
N TRP A 209 -11.33 10.48 6.70
CA TRP A 209 -12.07 9.36 7.24
C TRP A 209 -11.91 8.08 6.41
N MET A 210 -12.01 8.19 5.08
CA MET A 210 -11.81 7.08 4.17
C MET A 210 -10.38 6.56 4.21
N GLY A 211 -9.38 7.46 4.18
CA GLY A 211 -7.96 7.09 4.22
C GLY A 211 -7.59 6.37 5.53
N SER A 212 -8.06 6.88 6.67
CA SER A 212 -7.92 6.22 7.97
C SER A 212 -8.60 4.84 7.99
N THR A 213 -9.80 4.72 7.43
CA THR A 213 -10.55 3.46 7.40
C THR A 213 -9.88 2.41 6.51
N SER A 214 -9.38 2.82 5.34
CA SER A 214 -8.60 1.96 4.44
C SER A 214 -7.35 1.43 5.14
N SER A 215 -6.62 2.31 5.84
CA SER A 215 -5.41 1.94 6.60
C SER A 215 -5.70 0.91 7.70
N LEU A 216 -6.79 1.09 8.45
CA LEU A 216 -7.23 0.11 9.46
C LEU A 216 -7.61 -1.24 8.84
N MET A 217 -8.30 -1.23 7.70
CA MET A 217 -8.71 -2.46 7.02
C MET A 217 -7.48 -3.24 6.53
N GLN A 218 -6.51 -2.56 5.91
CA GLN A 218 -5.27 -3.17 5.47
C GLN A 218 -4.47 -3.74 6.64
N ALA A 219 -4.37 -3.01 7.75
CA ALA A 219 -3.69 -3.48 8.96
C ALA A 219 -4.36 -4.74 9.56
N ARG A 220 -5.70 -4.81 9.54
CA ARG A 220 -6.45 -5.99 10.01
C ARG A 220 -6.24 -7.19 9.11
N LEU A 221 -6.28 -7.00 7.79
CA LEU A 221 -6.08 -8.06 6.81
C LEU A 221 -4.66 -8.62 6.94
N ARG A 222 -3.65 -7.74 7.02
CA ARG A 222 -2.25 -8.15 7.22
C ARG A 222 -2.02 -8.88 8.53
N ARG A 223 -2.68 -8.50 9.63
CA ARG A 223 -2.58 -9.26 10.90
C ARG A 223 -2.98 -10.73 10.76
N LYS A 224 -3.85 -11.06 9.79
CA LYS A 224 -4.24 -12.45 9.54
C LYS A 224 -3.17 -13.24 8.76
N LEU A 225 -2.22 -12.59 8.09
CA LEU A 225 -1.22 -13.23 7.22
C LEU A 225 -0.11 -14.00 7.97
N PRO A 226 0.51 -13.47 9.05
CA PRO A 226 1.54 -14.20 9.81
C PRO A 226 1.04 -15.45 10.53
N ALA A 227 -0.29 -15.62 10.68
CA ALA A 227 -0.87 -16.82 11.25
C ALA A 227 -0.89 -18.00 10.26
N LEU A 228 -0.61 -17.76 8.98
CA LEU A 228 -0.42 -18.78 7.97
C LEU A 228 1.04 -19.24 8.01
N GLN A 229 1.37 -20.06 9.00
CA GLN A 229 2.68 -20.72 9.01
C GLN A 229 2.61 -21.93 8.07
N VAL A 230 3.48 -21.99 7.06
CA VAL A 230 3.57 -23.14 6.15
C VAL A 230 3.65 -24.45 6.94
N ARG A 231 4.41 -24.44 8.05
CA ARG A 231 4.59 -25.60 8.94
C ARG A 231 3.29 -26.17 9.50
N THR A 232 2.29 -25.34 9.78
CA THR A 232 1.02 -25.79 10.40
C THR A 232 -0.04 -26.14 9.37
N LEU A 233 0.08 -25.60 8.14
CA LEU A 233 -0.86 -25.84 7.04
C LEU A 233 -0.39 -26.91 6.06
N SER A 234 0.91 -27.20 6.01
CA SER A 234 1.47 -28.24 5.16
C SER A 234 1.00 -29.61 5.61
N ARG A 235 0.47 -30.38 4.68
CA ARG A 235 0.16 -31.79 4.88
C ARG A 235 1.43 -32.61 4.73
N ARG A 236 1.57 -33.65 5.56
CA ARG A 236 2.60 -34.68 5.35
C ARG A 236 2.38 -35.33 3.99
N ALA A 237 3.46 -35.56 3.27
CA ALA A 237 3.43 -36.16 1.95
C ALA A 237 4.15 -37.51 1.96
N ILE A 238 3.62 -38.48 1.21
CA ILE A 238 4.34 -39.71 0.87
C ILE A 238 4.92 -39.60 -0.54
N ALA A 239 6.06 -40.26 -0.76
CA ALA A 239 6.68 -40.36 -2.07
C ALA A 239 6.30 -41.69 -2.73
N VAL A 240 5.83 -41.64 -3.98
CA VAL A 240 5.50 -42.82 -4.79
C VAL A 240 6.08 -42.70 -6.19
N HIS A 241 6.27 -43.82 -6.87
CA HIS A 241 6.71 -43.82 -8.26
C HIS A 241 5.55 -43.54 -9.22
N SER A 242 5.87 -43.02 -10.41
CA SER A 242 4.90 -42.60 -11.42
C SER A 242 3.93 -43.70 -11.86
N GLY A 243 4.34 -44.97 -11.83
CA GLY A 243 3.50 -46.13 -12.20
C GLY A 243 2.66 -46.71 -11.06
N THR A 244 2.69 -46.12 -9.86
CA THR A 244 1.92 -46.62 -8.71
C THR A 244 0.42 -46.45 -8.99
N PRO A 245 -0.43 -47.47 -8.82
CA PRO A 245 -1.87 -47.32 -8.96
C PRO A 245 -2.44 -46.33 -7.94
N ILE A 246 -3.47 -45.57 -8.31
CA ILE A 246 -4.14 -44.62 -7.40
C ILE A 246 -4.61 -45.31 -6.12
N SER A 247 -5.17 -46.53 -6.23
CA SER A 247 -5.64 -47.28 -5.05
C SER A 247 -4.53 -47.57 -4.04
N GLU A 248 -3.32 -47.87 -4.54
CA GLU A 248 -2.16 -48.18 -3.70
C GLU A 248 -1.58 -46.91 -3.07
N ALA A 249 -1.50 -45.81 -3.84
CA ALA A 249 -1.09 -44.52 -3.32
C ALA A 249 -2.03 -44.02 -2.21
N VAL A 250 -3.36 -44.18 -2.39
CA VAL A 250 -4.35 -43.84 -1.37
C VAL A 250 -4.22 -44.73 -0.12
N ARG A 251 -3.97 -46.03 -0.30
CA ARG A 251 -3.72 -46.97 0.81
C ARG A 251 -2.49 -46.55 1.62
N LEU A 252 -1.36 -46.32 0.95
CA LEU A 252 -0.10 -45.88 1.58
C LEU A 252 -0.23 -44.53 2.28
N ALA A 253 -0.97 -43.59 1.68
CA ALA A 253 -1.24 -42.30 2.28
C ALA A 253 -2.08 -42.45 3.56
N GLY A 254 -3.11 -43.30 3.54
CA GLY A 254 -3.94 -43.63 4.70
C GLY A 254 -3.13 -44.26 5.84
N GLU A 255 -2.27 -45.23 5.55
CA GLU A 255 -1.42 -45.90 6.54
C GLU A 255 -0.39 -44.95 7.17
N SER A 256 0.16 -44.04 6.37
CA SER A 256 1.15 -43.06 6.82
C SER A 256 0.53 -41.79 7.42
N GLN A 257 -0.81 -41.72 7.50
CA GLN A 257 -1.57 -40.51 7.86
C GLN A 257 -1.11 -39.27 7.06
N ALA A 258 -0.75 -39.48 5.79
CA ALA A 258 -0.30 -38.43 4.90
C ALA A 258 -1.49 -37.86 4.12
N GLY A 259 -1.56 -36.53 4.07
CA GLY A 259 -2.65 -35.81 3.39
C GLY A 259 -2.32 -35.42 1.95
N ALA A 260 -1.16 -35.86 1.44
CA ALA A 260 -0.69 -35.57 0.10
C ALA A 260 0.23 -36.67 -0.46
N VAL A 261 0.35 -36.73 -1.78
CA VAL A 261 1.20 -37.69 -2.49
C VAL A 261 2.08 -36.95 -3.50
N VAL A 262 3.39 -37.23 -3.44
CA VAL A 262 4.42 -36.65 -4.31
C VAL A 262 4.97 -37.77 -5.19
N VAL A 263 5.10 -37.50 -6.49
CA VAL A 263 5.66 -38.43 -7.46
C VAL A 263 7.16 -38.20 -7.57
N ILE A 264 7.94 -39.25 -7.33
CA ILE A 264 9.40 -39.25 -7.41
C ILE A 264 9.90 -40.00 -8.65
N ASP A 265 11.05 -39.59 -9.15
CA ASP A 265 11.77 -40.30 -10.21
C ASP A 265 12.58 -41.50 -9.66
N GLY A 266 13.36 -42.14 -10.52
CA GLY A 266 14.21 -43.28 -10.14
C GLY A 266 15.38 -42.92 -9.21
N GLU A 267 15.70 -41.63 -9.06
CA GLU A 267 16.75 -41.11 -8.17
C GLU A 267 16.16 -40.61 -6.84
N GLY A 268 14.84 -40.71 -6.65
CA GLY A 268 14.13 -40.26 -5.45
C GLY A 268 13.81 -38.76 -5.46
N LYS A 269 14.00 -38.06 -6.57
CA LYS A 269 13.74 -36.63 -6.68
C LYS A 269 12.26 -36.37 -7.02
N PRO A 270 11.58 -35.45 -6.31
CA PRO A 270 10.19 -35.10 -6.59
C PRO A 270 10.08 -34.33 -7.91
N HIS A 271 9.18 -34.76 -8.80
CA HIS A 271 8.95 -34.10 -10.10
C HIS A 271 7.48 -33.81 -10.42
N ALA A 272 6.52 -34.43 -9.72
CA ALA A 272 5.10 -34.13 -9.85
C ALA A 272 4.35 -34.24 -8.52
N LEU A 273 3.23 -33.54 -8.40
CA LEU A 273 2.29 -33.60 -7.26
C LEU A 273 1.00 -34.25 -7.72
N VAL A 274 0.45 -35.16 -6.92
CA VAL A 274 -0.87 -35.75 -7.20
C VAL A 274 -1.96 -34.78 -6.75
N SER A 275 -2.89 -34.46 -7.65
CA SER A 275 -4.00 -33.58 -7.32
C SER A 275 -5.13 -34.33 -6.60
N GLU A 276 -5.57 -33.81 -5.45
CA GLU A 276 -6.63 -34.45 -4.66
C GLU A 276 -7.96 -34.45 -5.41
N SER A 277 -8.27 -33.36 -6.12
CA SER A 277 -9.49 -33.23 -6.92
C SER A 277 -9.48 -34.17 -8.12
N ALA A 278 -8.33 -34.37 -8.76
CA ALA A 278 -8.17 -35.32 -9.86
C ALA A 278 -8.35 -36.77 -9.39
N VAL A 279 -7.79 -37.13 -8.24
CA VAL A 279 -8.00 -38.45 -7.62
C VAL A 279 -9.47 -38.67 -7.25
N ALA A 280 -10.14 -37.65 -6.71
CA ALA A 280 -11.56 -37.71 -6.36
C ALA A 280 -12.46 -37.88 -7.59
N ALA A 281 -12.08 -37.34 -8.75
CA ALA A 281 -12.79 -37.48 -10.01
C ALA A 281 -12.71 -38.89 -10.61
N VAL A 282 -11.68 -39.68 -10.26
CA VAL A 282 -11.54 -41.08 -10.71
C VAL A 282 -12.47 -41.99 -9.91
N ALA A 283 -13.34 -42.71 -10.62
CA ALA A 283 -14.30 -43.64 -10.03
C ALA A 283 -13.59 -44.74 -9.21
N PRO A 284 -14.11 -45.14 -8.02
CA PRO A 284 -13.41 -46.08 -7.14
C PRO A 284 -13.01 -47.42 -7.79
N ASN A 285 -13.81 -47.93 -8.73
CA ASN A 285 -13.54 -49.16 -9.49
C ASN A 285 -12.42 -49.02 -10.53
N GLN A 286 -12.07 -47.79 -10.94
CA GLN A 286 -11.01 -47.51 -11.91
C GLN A 286 -9.65 -47.23 -11.25
N ARG A 287 -9.64 -46.83 -9.97
CA ARG A 287 -8.43 -46.50 -9.20
C ARG A 287 -7.35 -47.60 -9.16
N PRO A 288 -7.67 -48.92 -9.18
CA PRO A 288 -6.64 -49.97 -9.24
C PRO A 288 -5.90 -50.05 -10.58
N TRP A 289 -6.47 -49.51 -11.64
CA TRP A 289 -5.97 -49.62 -13.01
C TRP A 289 -5.44 -48.29 -13.56
N THR A 290 -5.67 -47.19 -12.83
CA THR A 290 -5.24 -45.84 -13.20
C THR A 290 -3.97 -45.51 -12.45
N SER A 291 -2.96 -45.03 -13.17
CA SER A 291 -1.67 -44.68 -12.58
C SER A 291 -1.70 -43.29 -11.94
N VAL A 292 -0.94 -43.07 -10.86
CA VAL A 292 -0.80 -41.73 -10.25
C VAL A 292 -0.25 -40.70 -11.24
N SER A 293 0.52 -41.11 -12.24
CA SER A 293 1.00 -40.23 -13.31
C SER A 293 -0.12 -39.52 -14.06
N GLU A 294 -1.28 -40.15 -14.22
CA GLU A 294 -2.43 -39.62 -14.97
C GLU A 294 -3.19 -38.51 -14.21
N VAL A 295 -3.01 -38.47 -12.89
CA VAL A 295 -3.64 -37.49 -11.98
C VAL A 295 -2.61 -36.58 -11.31
N SER A 296 -1.38 -36.54 -11.86
CA SER A 296 -0.27 -35.75 -11.34
C SER A 296 0.01 -34.52 -12.20
N THR A 297 0.35 -33.42 -11.54
CA THR A 297 0.77 -32.16 -12.17
C THR A 297 2.26 -31.98 -11.95
N ARG A 298 3.01 -31.68 -13.02
CA ARG A 298 4.46 -31.47 -12.95
C ARG A 298 4.79 -30.26 -12.05
N ILE A 299 5.80 -30.42 -11.19
CA ILE A 299 6.31 -29.34 -10.35
C ILE A 299 7.14 -28.40 -11.22
N GLY A 300 6.67 -27.17 -11.37
CA GLY A 300 7.43 -26.08 -11.99
C GLY A 300 8.20 -25.31 -10.92
N ALA A 301 9.16 -24.48 -11.35
CA ALA A 301 9.93 -23.64 -10.42
C ALA A 301 9.03 -22.73 -9.55
N GLY A 302 7.89 -22.28 -10.09
CA GLY A 302 6.90 -21.46 -9.36
C GLY A 302 5.93 -22.25 -8.46
N HIS A 303 6.05 -23.58 -8.38
CA HIS A 303 5.19 -24.44 -7.54
C HIS A 303 5.89 -24.95 -6.27
N ILE A 304 7.03 -24.32 -5.91
CA ILE A 304 7.84 -24.67 -4.75
C ILE A 304 7.78 -23.52 -3.74
N ILE A 305 7.49 -23.84 -2.50
CA ILE A 305 7.41 -22.90 -1.37
C ILE A 305 8.39 -23.37 -0.29
N GLY A 306 9.13 -22.45 0.31
CA GLY A 306 9.99 -22.72 1.45
C GLY A 306 9.18 -22.89 2.74
N VAL A 307 9.59 -23.81 3.61
CA VAL A 307 8.93 -24.04 4.91
C VAL A 307 8.93 -22.80 5.84
N ASN A 308 9.84 -21.86 5.58
CA ASN A 308 9.99 -20.63 6.34
C ASN A 308 9.42 -19.41 5.58
N ASP A 309 8.79 -19.62 4.43
CA ASP A 309 8.17 -18.54 3.67
C ASP A 309 7.02 -17.93 4.47
N THR A 310 6.90 -16.62 4.37
CA THR A 310 5.89 -15.82 5.07
C THR A 310 4.55 -15.88 4.34
N GLY A 311 3.45 -15.59 5.05
CA GLY A 311 2.12 -15.54 4.45
C GLY A 311 1.99 -14.59 3.25
N GLU A 312 2.82 -13.54 3.19
CA GLU A 312 2.86 -12.62 2.04
C GLU A 312 3.55 -13.22 0.83
N GLU A 313 4.70 -13.90 1.02
CA GLU A 313 5.41 -14.62 -0.04
C GLU A 313 4.53 -15.73 -0.61
N ILE A 314 3.86 -16.52 0.25
CA ILE A 314 2.90 -17.54 -0.17
C ILE A 314 1.82 -16.92 -1.05
N LEU A 315 1.18 -15.84 -0.61
CA LEU A 315 0.12 -15.18 -1.40
C LEU A 315 0.63 -14.57 -2.70
N ALA A 316 1.88 -14.12 -2.76
CA ALA A 316 2.49 -13.66 -4.00
C ALA A 316 2.68 -14.84 -4.97
N THR A 317 3.24 -15.96 -4.49
CA THR A 317 3.39 -17.19 -5.29
C THR A 317 2.05 -17.70 -5.81
N LEU A 318 0.99 -17.72 -4.98
CA LEU A 318 -0.34 -18.15 -5.42
C LEU A 318 -0.95 -17.25 -6.51
N ARG A 319 -0.64 -15.94 -6.50
CA ARG A 319 -1.14 -15.01 -7.53
C ARG A 319 -0.36 -15.12 -8.83
N GLU A 320 0.95 -15.31 -8.75
CA GLU A 320 1.82 -15.40 -9.91
C GLU A 320 1.72 -16.78 -10.60
N HIS A 321 1.58 -17.85 -9.80
CA HIS A 321 1.61 -19.24 -10.27
C HIS A 321 0.43 -20.04 -9.69
N PRO A 322 -0.81 -19.80 -10.16
CA PRO A 322 -2.00 -20.45 -9.58
C PRO A 322 -1.99 -21.97 -9.80
N ALA A 323 -1.86 -22.71 -8.70
CA ALA A 323 -1.94 -24.17 -8.64
C ALA A 323 -2.84 -24.66 -7.47
N SER A 324 -3.31 -25.89 -7.55
CA SER A 324 -4.10 -26.56 -6.51
C SER A 324 -3.23 -27.00 -5.32
N GLU A 325 -1.99 -27.42 -5.59
CA GLU A 325 -1.04 -27.92 -4.61
C GLU A 325 0.38 -27.36 -4.89
N TYR A 326 1.12 -27.06 -3.82
CA TYR A 326 2.51 -26.59 -3.87
C TYR A 326 3.42 -27.51 -3.06
N LEU A 327 4.62 -27.77 -3.57
CA LEU A 327 5.62 -28.56 -2.86
C LEU A 327 6.29 -27.68 -1.80
N VAL A 328 6.35 -28.15 -0.55
CA VAL A 328 7.05 -27.47 0.53
C VAL A 328 8.41 -28.11 0.75
N LEU A 329 9.47 -27.31 0.66
CA LEU A 329 10.85 -27.74 0.93
C LEU A 329 11.38 -27.13 2.23
N ASP A 330 12.20 -27.89 2.95
CA ASP A 330 13.00 -27.35 4.06
C ASP A 330 14.25 -26.60 3.54
N ALA A 331 14.93 -25.86 4.41
CA ALA A 331 16.16 -25.12 4.08
C ALA A 331 17.28 -26.02 3.51
N GLY A 332 17.24 -27.33 3.83
CA GLY A 332 18.14 -28.34 3.27
C GLY A 332 17.71 -28.92 1.91
N GLY A 333 16.64 -28.42 1.29
CA GLY A 333 16.13 -28.89 0.00
C GLY A 333 15.37 -30.23 0.05
N SER A 334 15.12 -30.77 1.24
CA SER A 334 14.33 -31.98 1.44
C SER A 334 12.83 -31.67 1.45
N VAL A 335 12.00 -32.62 0.99
CA VAL A 335 10.54 -32.48 1.00
C VAL A 335 10.03 -32.43 2.43
N TYR A 336 9.46 -31.30 2.82
CA TYR A 336 8.79 -31.14 4.11
C TYR A 336 7.32 -31.57 4.03
N GLY A 337 6.65 -31.30 2.92
CA GLY A 337 5.25 -31.66 2.70
C GLY A 337 4.64 -31.00 1.48
N VAL A 338 3.31 -30.90 1.47
CA VAL A 338 2.54 -30.24 0.41
C VAL A 338 1.55 -29.27 1.03
N LEU A 339 1.45 -28.08 0.45
CA LEU A 339 0.49 -27.06 0.83
C LEU A 339 -0.64 -27.01 -0.21
N ALA A 340 -1.87 -27.27 0.22
CA ALA A 340 -3.04 -27.20 -0.66
C ALA A 340 -3.70 -25.83 -0.56
N THR A 341 -4.07 -25.24 -1.71
CA THR A 341 -4.77 -23.95 -1.78
C THR A 341 -6.09 -23.98 -0.98
N ALA A 342 -6.79 -25.11 -0.98
CA ALA A 342 -8.02 -25.31 -0.21
C ALA A 342 -7.83 -25.16 1.31
N ASP A 343 -6.67 -25.54 1.86
CA ASP A 343 -6.39 -25.40 3.29
C ASP A 343 -6.09 -23.95 3.67
N ILE A 344 -5.42 -23.22 2.78
CA ILE A 344 -5.21 -21.78 2.91
C ILE A 344 -6.56 -21.07 2.93
N GLU A 345 -7.43 -21.35 1.95
CA GLU A 345 -8.78 -20.79 1.90
C GLU A 345 -9.60 -21.12 3.16
N ARG A 346 -9.53 -22.37 3.66
CA ARG A 346 -10.23 -22.79 4.87
C ARG A 346 -9.69 -22.06 6.10
N ALA A 347 -8.38 -21.84 6.19
CA ALA A 347 -7.77 -21.06 7.26
C ALA A 347 -8.21 -19.58 7.23
N PHE A 348 -8.47 -19.03 6.04
CA PHE A 348 -9.05 -17.69 5.89
C PHE A 348 -10.54 -17.62 6.28
N ARG A 349 -11.33 -18.66 6.02
CA ARG A 349 -12.79 -18.69 6.32
C ARG A 349 -13.12 -19.00 7.77
N SER A 350 -12.30 -19.78 8.46
CA SER A 350 -12.58 -20.24 9.83
C SER A 350 -12.30 -19.22 10.94
N ARG A 351 -11.98 -17.95 10.59
CA ARG A 351 -11.63 -16.87 11.53
C ARG A 351 -11.99 -15.47 11.05
#